data_AF-A0A9E0LZ83-F1
#
_entry.id   AF-A0A9E0LZ83-F1
#
_cell.length_a   1.000
_cell.length_b   1.000
_cell.length_c   1.000
_cell.angle_alpha   90.00
_cell.angle_beta   90.00
_cell.angle_gamma   90.00
#
_symmetry.space_group_name_H-M   'P 1'
#
loop_
_entity.id
_entity.type
_entity.pdbx_description
1 polymer ?
#
loop_
_entity_poly.entity_id
_entity_poly.type
_entity_poly.pdbx_seq_one_letter_code
_entity_poly.pdbx_strand_id
1 'polypeptide(L)'
;MARFGTPQRNALRRTVPTFLLVVAIAAPAAAAVKKMFVTSVAGSTNLSTWPQAQGLSGLAAGDAICQTLAHDDAGLPSWQDFRAWLSTLSEDAYCRVAGFDGLKVDDCGQLGLPDAGPWQRIDGRPFANSLSELTSDLALLHPPAVDETGELLQASSLLTGSNATGAAYAGGDCSGWTSGSAGNGRYGLTAAGGFWWTSSGLGSCGASGRLLCFESGSGDALPAWEGPGLLAFVTSVTGPGDLGSWPEAGSAVGLAAGDAICQSLATTAGLAAPQSFVAWLSTASVDAVDRLSADGPWKRLDGVEIAANRAALLTASPFLQTLPSALVVKEDGTYVGQNAYTGSTSLGRATLEDCNGWTSASAGTDATYGSVQDTRGYWTTSASQLVACSSPYRLYCFSNLGGIFRDGFESGDRARWSASVP
;
A
#
# COMPACT_ATOMS: atom_id res chain seq x y z
N MET A 1 -51.16 -48.38 84.52
CA MET A 1 -50.12 -47.34 84.75
C MET A 1 -49.14 -47.36 83.58
N ALA A 2 -48.89 -46.19 82.99
CA ALA A 2 -47.68 -45.73 82.26
C ALA A 2 -46.44 -46.66 82.25
N ARG A 3 -45.57 -46.74 81.22
CA ARG A 3 -45.27 -45.86 80.08
C ARG A 3 -44.42 -46.62 79.04
N PHE A 4 -44.72 -46.33 77.78
CA PHE A 4 -43.97 -46.44 76.52
C PHE A 4 -42.43 -46.50 76.57
N GLY A 5 -41.88 -47.42 75.77
CA GLY A 5 -40.47 -47.50 75.39
C GLY A 5 -40.11 -46.62 74.19
N THR A 6 -38.87 -46.16 74.16
CA THR A 6 -38.27 -45.34 73.10
C THR A 6 -37.27 -46.18 72.27
N PRO A 7 -37.38 -46.23 70.94
CA PRO A 7 -36.35 -46.78 70.06
C PRO A 7 -35.39 -45.68 69.55
N GLN A 8 -34.09 -45.98 69.54
CA GLN A 8 -33.08 -45.13 68.90
C GLN A 8 -33.21 -45.18 67.37
N ARG A 9 -33.23 -44.01 66.72
CA ARG A 9 -33.26 -43.85 65.27
C ARG A 9 -31.85 -43.67 64.71
N ASN A 10 -31.46 -44.55 63.80
CA ASN A 10 -30.31 -44.40 62.90
C ASN A 10 -30.59 -43.29 61.88
N ALA A 11 -29.68 -42.30 61.78
CA ALA A 11 -29.75 -41.23 60.79
C ALA A 11 -28.92 -41.59 59.55
N LEU A 12 -29.61 -41.85 58.43
CA LEU A 12 -29.02 -41.96 57.09
C LEU A 12 -28.74 -40.55 56.54
N ARG A 13 -27.47 -40.20 56.28
CA ARG A 13 -27.09 -39.00 55.52
C ARG A 13 -27.17 -39.31 54.02
N ARG A 14 -28.08 -38.63 53.31
CA ARG A 14 -28.13 -38.58 51.85
C ARG A 14 -27.19 -37.49 51.34
N THR A 15 -26.18 -37.86 50.57
CA THR A 15 -25.35 -36.95 49.77
C THR A 15 -26.03 -36.71 48.41
N VAL A 16 -26.35 -35.45 48.12
CA VAL A 16 -26.85 -34.98 46.82
C VAL A 16 -25.64 -34.47 46.02
N PRO A 17 -25.38 -34.94 44.79
CA PRO A 17 -24.27 -34.44 44.00
C PRO A 17 -24.65 -33.11 43.35
N THR A 18 -23.92 -32.05 43.67
CA THR A 18 -24.02 -30.73 43.05
C THR A 18 -23.28 -30.76 41.71
N PHE A 19 -24.01 -30.75 40.59
CA PHE A 19 -23.41 -30.51 39.28
C PHE A 19 -23.12 -29.01 39.13
N LEU A 20 -21.84 -28.65 39.15
CA LEU A 20 -21.37 -27.32 38.75
C LEU A 20 -21.43 -27.22 37.23
N LEU A 21 -22.36 -26.42 36.71
CA LEU A 21 -22.39 -25.99 35.32
C LEU A 21 -21.29 -24.93 35.14
N VAL A 22 -20.16 -25.32 34.53
CA VAL A 22 -19.12 -24.37 34.12
C VAL A 22 -19.59 -23.71 32.83
N VAL A 23 -20.13 -22.49 32.94
CA VAL A 23 -20.32 -21.61 31.78
C VAL A 23 -18.94 -21.10 31.39
N ALA A 24 -18.35 -21.68 30.35
CA ALA A 24 -17.18 -21.10 29.71
C ALA A 24 -17.64 -19.80 29.02
N ILE A 25 -17.42 -18.67 29.69
CA ILE A 25 -17.48 -17.36 29.02
C ILE A 25 -16.28 -17.38 28.07
N ALA A 26 -16.52 -17.64 26.78
CA ALA A 26 -15.53 -17.37 25.76
C ALA A 26 -15.20 -15.88 25.88
N ALA A 27 -13.96 -15.56 26.26
CA ALA A 27 -13.46 -14.21 26.08
C ALA A 27 -13.70 -13.84 24.61
N PRO A 28 -14.15 -12.60 24.29
CA PRO A 28 -14.16 -12.16 22.90
C PRO A 28 -12.77 -12.44 22.35
N ALA A 29 -12.69 -13.14 21.22
CA ALA A 29 -11.43 -13.35 20.54
C ALA A 29 -10.77 -11.97 20.39
N ALA A 30 -9.54 -11.81 20.89
CA ALA A 30 -8.78 -10.59 20.68
C ALA A 30 -8.77 -10.31 19.17
N ALA A 31 -9.08 -9.08 18.78
CA ALA A 31 -9.38 -8.74 17.40
C ALA A 31 -8.10 -8.82 16.55
N ALA A 32 -7.79 -9.96 15.95
CA ALA A 32 -6.56 -10.11 15.17
C ALA A 32 -6.38 -9.01 14.10
N VAL A 33 -5.13 -8.72 13.75
CA VAL A 33 -4.77 -7.81 12.66
C VAL A 33 -5.46 -8.27 11.38
N LYS A 34 -6.22 -7.38 10.74
CA LYS A 34 -7.02 -7.72 9.56
C LYS A 34 -6.12 -8.11 8.40
N LYS A 35 -6.57 -9.11 7.63
CA LYS A 35 -5.81 -9.62 6.50
C LYS A 35 -6.34 -9.11 5.17
N MET A 36 -5.44 -9.02 4.19
CA MET A 36 -5.82 -8.76 2.80
C MET A 36 -4.92 -9.54 1.83
N PHE A 37 -5.46 -9.85 0.66
CA PHE A 37 -4.73 -10.46 -0.46
C PHE A 37 -5.33 -10.09 -1.82
N VAL A 38 -4.59 -10.36 -2.89
CA VAL A 38 -5.10 -10.38 -4.26
C VAL A 38 -5.42 -11.82 -4.65
N THR A 39 -6.47 -12.08 -5.40
CA THR A 39 -6.78 -13.46 -5.80
C THR A 39 -5.66 -14.06 -6.67
N SER A 40 -5.20 -15.28 -6.38
CA SER A 40 -4.23 -16.06 -7.18
C SER A 40 -4.74 -16.39 -8.58
N VAL A 41 -6.05 -16.40 -8.74
CA VAL A 41 -6.76 -16.52 -10.03
C VAL A 41 -7.19 -15.15 -10.57
N ALA A 42 -7.30 -15.06 -11.89
CA ALA A 42 -7.87 -13.92 -12.61
C ALA A 42 -9.01 -14.40 -13.50
N GLY A 43 -9.99 -13.54 -13.74
CA GLY A 43 -11.15 -13.88 -14.55
C GLY A 43 -11.90 -12.67 -15.08
N SER A 44 -12.98 -12.96 -15.81
CA SER A 44 -13.86 -11.97 -16.44
C SER A 44 -14.54 -11.06 -15.42
N THR A 45 -14.89 -9.83 -15.82
CA THR A 45 -15.67 -8.90 -14.99
C THR A 45 -17.12 -9.33 -14.76
N ASN A 46 -17.64 -10.33 -15.50
CA ASN A 46 -18.83 -11.05 -15.08
C ASN A 46 -18.45 -12.09 -14.02
N LEU A 47 -18.53 -11.71 -12.75
CA LEU A 47 -17.99 -12.49 -11.65
C LEU A 47 -18.70 -13.84 -11.43
N SER A 48 -19.95 -13.96 -11.88
CA SER A 48 -20.70 -15.24 -11.80
C SER A 48 -20.07 -16.37 -12.63
N THR A 49 -19.15 -16.04 -13.55
CA THR A 49 -18.43 -17.02 -14.37
C THR A 49 -17.25 -17.67 -13.66
N TRP A 50 -16.84 -17.15 -12.49
CA TRP A 50 -15.72 -17.69 -11.73
C TRP A 50 -16.19 -18.93 -10.94
N PRO A 51 -15.42 -20.04 -10.93
CA PRO A 51 -15.76 -21.22 -10.17
C PRO A 51 -16.01 -20.93 -8.68
N GLN A 52 -15.21 -20.02 -8.09
CA GLN A 52 -15.27 -19.62 -6.69
C GLN A 52 -16.48 -18.73 -6.36
N ALA A 53 -17.26 -18.27 -7.34
CA ALA A 53 -18.44 -17.44 -7.09
C ALA A 53 -19.62 -18.23 -6.52
N GLN A 54 -19.55 -19.57 -6.50
CA GLN A 54 -20.58 -20.45 -5.93
C GLN A 54 -22.00 -20.20 -6.50
N GLY A 55 -22.09 -19.79 -7.76
CA GLY A 55 -23.36 -19.49 -8.44
C GLY A 55 -23.98 -18.12 -8.11
N LEU A 56 -23.30 -17.29 -7.31
CA LEU A 56 -23.72 -15.90 -7.06
C LEU A 56 -23.36 -14.98 -8.22
N SER A 57 -23.84 -13.74 -8.17
CA SER A 57 -23.57 -12.71 -9.18
C SER A 57 -23.28 -11.34 -8.55
N GLY A 58 -22.71 -10.43 -9.35
CA GLY A 58 -22.40 -9.07 -8.92
C GLY A 58 -21.45 -9.02 -7.72
N LEU A 59 -21.69 -8.10 -6.78
CA LEU A 59 -20.88 -7.95 -5.57
C LEU A 59 -20.86 -9.20 -4.69
N ALA A 60 -21.99 -9.92 -4.59
CA ALA A 60 -22.08 -11.15 -3.83
C ALA A 60 -21.18 -12.26 -4.41
N ALA A 61 -21.02 -12.32 -5.73
CA ALA A 61 -20.03 -13.20 -6.36
C ALA A 61 -18.60 -12.79 -6.00
N GLY A 62 -18.29 -11.50 -6.00
CA GLY A 62 -16.99 -10.99 -5.59
C GLY A 62 -16.63 -11.42 -4.17
N ASP A 63 -17.57 -11.29 -3.24
CA ASP A 63 -17.37 -11.72 -1.85
C ASP A 63 -17.21 -13.23 -1.73
N ALA A 64 -18.05 -14.03 -2.41
CA ALA A 64 -17.90 -15.49 -2.40
C ALA A 64 -16.56 -15.95 -2.98
N ILE A 65 -16.04 -15.29 -4.01
CA ILE A 65 -14.70 -15.56 -4.53
C ILE A 65 -13.65 -15.32 -3.44
N CYS A 66 -13.69 -14.16 -2.79
CA CYS A 66 -12.76 -13.83 -1.71
C CYS A 66 -12.87 -14.79 -0.52
N GLN A 67 -14.09 -15.12 -0.08
CA GLN A 67 -14.34 -16.03 1.03
C GLN A 67 -13.89 -17.46 0.72
N THR A 68 -14.13 -17.94 -0.51
CA THR A 68 -13.69 -19.27 -0.96
C THR A 68 -12.16 -19.36 -0.91
N LEU A 69 -11.44 -18.40 -1.49
CA LEU A 69 -9.97 -18.40 -1.50
C LEU A 69 -9.38 -18.20 -0.09
N ALA A 70 -9.99 -17.35 0.73
CA ALA A 70 -9.59 -17.17 2.12
C ALA A 70 -9.74 -18.45 2.96
N HIS A 71 -10.78 -19.24 2.70
CA HIS A 71 -11.04 -20.50 3.39
C HIS A 71 -10.18 -21.65 2.86
N ASP A 72 -10.30 -21.93 1.56
CA ASP A 72 -9.77 -23.15 0.94
C ASP A 72 -8.25 -23.09 0.75
N ASP A 73 -7.73 -21.94 0.33
CA ASP A 73 -6.34 -21.80 -0.09
C ASP A 73 -5.46 -21.15 1.01
N ALA A 74 -5.99 -20.16 1.73
CA ALA A 74 -5.24 -19.48 2.79
C ALA A 74 -5.48 -20.05 4.20
N GLY A 75 -6.55 -20.82 4.42
CA GLY A 75 -6.89 -21.36 5.74
C GLY A 75 -7.12 -20.30 6.82
N LEU A 76 -7.63 -19.12 6.45
CA LEU A 76 -7.84 -18.01 7.37
C LEU A 76 -9.07 -18.24 8.25
N PRO A 77 -8.99 -18.04 9.58
CA PRO A 77 -10.09 -18.35 10.49
C PRO A 77 -11.31 -17.42 10.32
N SER A 78 -11.09 -16.17 9.93
CA SER A 78 -12.13 -15.15 9.66
C SER A 78 -12.49 -15.05 8.17
N TRP A 79 -12.35 -16.15 7.42
CA TRP A 79 -12.61 -16.20 5.97
C TRP A 79 -13.99 -15.65 5.57
N GLN A 80 -15.02 -15.76 6.44
CA GLN A 80 -16.38 -15.27 6.20
C GLN A 80 -16.49 -13.75 6.16
N ASP A 81 -15.55 -13.04 6.80
CA ASP A 81 -15.55 -11.58 6.91
C ASP A 81 -14.89 -10.92 5.71
N PHE A 82 -14.39 -11.70 4.74
CA PHE A 82 -13.76 -11.18 3.54
C PHE A 82 -14.79 -10.58 2.59
N ARG A 83 -14.46 -9.36 2.14
CA ARG A 83 -15.18 -8.60 1.12
C ARG A 83 -14.23 -8.25 -0.03
N ALA A 84 -14.73 -8.34 -1.25
CA ALA A 84 -13.99 -7.84 -2.40
C ALA A 84 -14.01 -6.31 -2.40
N TRP A 85 -12.88 -5.64 -2.69
CA TRP A 85 -12.81 -4.21 -2.94
C TRP A 85 -13.42 -3.89 -4.32
N LEU A 86 -14.74 -3.85 -4.37
CA LEU A 86 -15.52 -3.57 -5.57
C LEU A 86 -16.61 -2.57 -5.23
N SER A 87 -16.73 -1.54 -6.06
CA SER A 87 -17.84 -0.60 -6.00
C SER A 87 -18.86 -0.87 -7.09
N THR A 88 -20.10 -0.46 -6.84
CA THR A 88 -21.18 -0.28 -7.81
C THR A 88 -21.84 1.07 -7.57
N LEU A 89 -22.79 1.47 -8.41
CA LEU A 89 -23.51 2.74 -8.22
C LEU A 89 -24.30 2.85 -6.89
N SER A 90 -24.54 1.76 -6.18
CA SER A 90 -25.27 1.75 -4.90
C SER A 90 -24.44 1.31 -3.70
N GLU A 91 -23.21 0.83 -3.91
CA GLU A 91 -22.33 0.37 -2.84
C GLU A 91 -20.89 0.74 -3.13
N ASP A 92 -20.24 1.43 -2.20
CA ASP A 92 -18.85 1.83 -2.30
C ASP A 92 -17.94 0.78 -1.66
N ALA A 93 -16.82 0.46 -2.32
CA ALA A 93 -15.81 -0.45 -1.79
C ALA A 93 -15.35 -0.02 -0.39
N TYR A 94 -15.26 1.29 -0.14
CA TYR A 94 -15.00 1.87 1.18
C TYR A 94 -15.95 1.30 2.24
N CYS A 95 -17.27 1.44 2.04
CA CYS A 95 -18.26 1.01 3.03
C CYS A 95 -18.22 -0.50 3.21
N ARG A 96 -18.09 -1.25 2.11
CA ARG A 96 -18.09 -2.71 2.11
C ARG A 96 -16.95 -3.28 2.96
N VAL A 97 -15.73 -2.79 2.80
CA VAL A 97 -14.60 -3.25 3.64
C VAL A 97 -14.63 -2.64 5.04
N ALA A 98 -15.34 -1.54 5.26
CA ALA A 98 -15.63 -1.05 6.61
C ALA A 98 -16.63 -1.95 7.37
N GLY A 99 -17.26 -2.91 6.69
CA GLY A 99 -18.25 -3.83 7.26
C GLY A 99 -19.69 -3.33 7.13
N PHE A 100 -19.95 -2.36 6.25
CA PHE A 100 -21.25 -1.74 6.04
C PHE A 100 -21.63 -1.74 4.55
N ASP A 101 -22.90 -1.49 4.26
CA ASP A 101 -23.39 -1.34 2.89
C ASP A 101 -23.62 0.15 2.55
N GLY A 102 -23.89 0.43 1.28
CA GLY A 102 -24.27 1.76 0.81
C GLY A 102 -23.08 2.63 0.38
N LEU A 103 -23.32 3.95 0.35
CA LEU A 103 -22.41 4.92 -0.23
C LEU A 103 -21.62 5.69 0.83
N LYS A 104 -20.37 6.02 0.50
CA LYS A 104 -19.47 6.82 1.33
C LYS A 104 -20.01 8.22 1.57
N VAL A 105 -20.70 8.80 0.58
CA VAL A 105 -21.34 10.13 0.71
C VAL A 105 -22.46 10.16 1.75
N ASP A 106 -23.05 8.99 2.03
CA ASP A 106 -24.10 8.82 3.04
C ASP A 106 -23.52 8.20 4.33
N ASP A 107 -22.22 8.40 4.59
CA ASP A 107 -21.50 7.87 5.76
C ASP A 107 -21.68 6.35 5.96
N CYS A 108 -21.83 5.59 4.88
CA CYS A 108 -22.12 4.15 4.91
C CYS A 108 -23.38 3.80 5.74
N GLY A 109 -24.35 4.72 5.78
CA GLY A 109 -25.56 4.61 6.60
C GLY A 109 -25.33 4.74 8.11
N GLN A 110 -24.15 5.18 8.54
CA GLN A 110 -23.77 5.35 9.93
C GLN A 110 -23.94 6.81 10.39
N LEU A 111 -23.77 7.07 11.69
CA LEU A 111 -23.83 8.42 12.25
C LEU A 111 -22.64 9.32 11.85
N GLY A 112 -21.62 8.72 11.23
CA GLY A 112 -20.45 9.37 10.67
C GLY A 112 -19.61 8.31 9.97
N LEU A 113 -18.76 8.74 9.03
CA LEU A 113 -18.00 7.84 8.19
C LEU A 113 -17.16 6.85 9.03
N PRO A 114 -17.42 5.52 8.92
CA PRO A 114 -16.69 4.52 9.70
C PRO A 114 -15.28 4.30 9.17
N ASP A 115 -14.34 3.98 10.06
CA ASP A 115 -12.97 3.57 9.70
C ASP A 115 -12.78 2.07 9.91
N ALA A 116 -11.77 1.49 9.26
CA ALA A 116 -11.49 0.05 9.27
C ALA A 116 -10.01 -0.27 9.05
N GLY A 117 -9.67 -1.55 9.14
CA GLY A 117 -8.29 -2.01 9.22
C GLY A 117 -7.74 -1.90 10.65
N PRO A 118 -6.41 -1.83 10.82
CA PRO A 118 -5.39 -1.84 9.77
C PRO A 118 -5.32 -3.19 9.04
N TRP A 119 -4.78 -3.20 7.82
CA TRP A 119 -4.62 -4.42 7.04
C TRP A 119 -3.16 -4.82 6.88
N GLN A 120 -2.90 -6.11 7.05
CA GLN A 120 -1.64 -6.77 6.76
C GLN A 120 -1.83 -7.73 5.59
N ARG A 121 -0.87 -7.74 4.66
CA ARG A 121 -0.78 -8.75 3.61
C ARG A 121 -0.53 -10.14 4.22
N ILE A 122 -0.83 -11.19 3.46
CA ILE A 122 -0.60 -12.58 3.88
C ILE A 122 0.88 -12.88 4.14
N ASP A 123 1.80 -12.21 3.43
CA ASP A 123 3.25 -12.30 3.65
C ASP A 123 3.75 -11.54 4.89
N GLY A 124 2.85 -10.95 5.68
CA GLY A 124 3.17 -10.23 6.92
C GLY A 124 3.56 -8.77 6.73
N ARG A 125 3.62 -8.25 5.49
CA ARG A 125 3.91 -6.83 5.25
C ARG A 125 2.67 -5.96 5.53
N PRO A 126 2.82 -4.76 6.11
CA PRO A 126 1.69 -3.88 6.34
C PRO A 126 1.14 -3.33 5.02
N PHE A 127 -0.17 -3.33 4.83
CA PHE A 127 -0.81 -2.76 3.64
C PHE A 127 -1.22 -1.30 3.87
N ALA A 128 -1.99 -1.05 4.94
CA ALA A 128 -2.45 0.28 5.34
C ALA A 128 -2.79 0.32 6.84
N ASN A 129 -2.60 1.47 7.48
CA ASN A 129 -2.92 1.68 8.90
C ASN A 129 -4.42 1.89 9.15
N SER A 130 -5.13 2.46 8.19
CA SER A 130 -6.57 2.65 8.28
C SER A 130 -7.17 2.83 6.89
N LEU A 131 -8.49 2.69 6.81
CA LEU A 131 -9.24 2.94 5.59
C LEU A 131 -9.28 4.43 5.25
N SER A 132 -9.35 5.28 6.27
CA SER A 132 -9.35 6.74 6.14
C SER A 132 -8.06 7.25 5.51
N GLU A 133 -6.90 6.85 6.03
CA GLU A 133 -5.57 7.22 5.51
C GLU A 133 -5.34 6.65 4.10
N LEU A 134 -5.74 5.39 3.87
CA LEU A 134 -5.61 4.72 2.58
C LEU A 134 -6.36 5.46 1.45
N THR A 135 -7.51 6.06 1.76
CA THR A 135 -8.41 6.66 0.75
C THR A 135 -8.45 8.18 0.73
N SER A 136 -7.90 8.85 1.75
CA SER A 136 -7.84 10.31 1.82
C SER A 136 -6.41 10.83 1.62
N ASP A 137 -5.45 10.13 2.21
CA ASP A 137 -4.06 10.58 2.24
C ASP A 137 -3.18 9.83 1.23
N LEU A 138 -3.71 8.81 0.53
CA LEU A 138 -2.93 7.92 -0.35
C LEU A 138 -1.88 7.09 0.40
N ALA A 139 -2.08 6.91 1.71
CA ALA A 139 -1.15 6.24 2.61
C ALA A 139 -1.18 4.71 2.43
N LEU A 140 -0.55 4.26 1.36
CA LEU A 140 -0.32 2.84 1.08
C LEU A 140 1.11 2.46 1.45
N LEU A 141 1.22 1.50 2.38
CA LEU A 141 2.50 1.03 2.91
C LEU A 141 3.17 0.09 1.91
N HIS A 142 2.54 -1.05 1.58
CA HIS A 142 3.00 -1.96 0.54
C HIS A 142 1.95 -2.19 -0.55
N PRO A 143 2.36 -2.40 -1.83
CA PRO A 143 1.43 -2.70 -2.90
C PRO A 143 0.71 -4.01 -2.62
N PRO A 144 -0.49 -4.23 -3.17
CA PRO A 144 -1.29 -5.42 -2.88
C PRO A 144 -0.73 -6.72 -3.48
N ALA A 145 0.44 -6.70 -4.12
CA ALA A 145 1.04 -7.70 -5.01
C ALA A 145 1.20 -9.16 -4.52
N VAL A 146 0.64 -9.59 -3.38
CA VAL A 146 0.68 -10.98 -2.91
C VAL A 146 -0.70 -11.61 -2.90
N ASP A 147 -0.75 -12.88 -3.28
CA ASP A 147 -1.96 -13.65 -3.26
C ASP A 147 -2.28 -14.31 -1.91
N GLU A 148 -3.43 -15.00 -1.85
CA GLU A 148 -3.91 -15.66 -0.63
C GLU A 148 -2.97 -16.76 -0.11
N THR A 149 -2.06 -17.25 -0.95
CA THR A 149 -1.07 -18.27 -0.58
C THR A 149 0.26 -17.67 -0.11
N GLY A 150 0.41 -16.35 -0.21
CA GLY A 150 1.65 -15.63 0.11
C GLY A 150 2.60 -15.45 -1.08
N GLU A 151 2.20 -15.89 -2.28
CA GLU A 151 3.04 -15.79 -3.48
C GLU A 151 2.98 -14.40 -4.10
N LEU A 152 4.13 -13.90 -4.57
CA LEU A 152 4.24 -12.61 -5.22
C LEU A 152 3.73 -12.69 -6.66
N LEU A 153 2.71 -11.90 -6.96
CA LEU A 153 2.10 -11.84 -8.28
C LEU A 153 2.90 -10.92 -9.22
N GLN A 154 3.00 -11.35 -10.48
CA GLN A 154 3.36 -10.43 -11.55
C GLN A 154 2.34 -9.29 -11.66
N ALA A 155 2.80 -8.13 -12.13
CA ALA A 155 1.97 -6.96 -12.26
C ALA A 155 0.73 -7.25 -13.13
N SER A 156 -0.45 -7.00 -12.57
CA SER A 156 -1.74 -7.35 -13.17
C SER A 156 -2.80 -6.30 -12.80
N SER A 157 -3.90 -6.29 -13.54
CA SER A 157 -5.02 -5.39 -13.31
C SER A 157 -5.90 -5.90 -12.18
N LEU A 158 -6.31 -4.98 -11.30
CA LEU A 158 -7.28 -5.22 -10.24
C LEU A 158 -8.65 -4.70 -10.66
N LEU A 159 -9.69 -5.51 -10.52
CA LEU A 159 -11.07 -5.06 -10.70
C LEU A 159 -11.46 -4.25 -9.47
N THR A 160 -11.93 -3.00 -9.63
CA THR A 160 -12.25 -2.16 -8.47
C THR A 160 -13.56 -1.39 -8.61
N GLY A 161 -13.86 -0.84 -9.80
CA GLY A 161 -15.00 0.06 -9.97
C GLY A 161 -14.92 1.33 -9.12
N SER A 162 -13.76 1.61 -8.53
CA SER A 162 -13.61 2.59 -7.45
C SER A 162 -12.66 3.70 -7.87
N ASN A 163 -12.99 4.93 -7.48
CA ASN A 163 -12.07 6.05 -7.58
C ASN A 163 -11.02 6.01 -6.44
N ALA A 164 -10.15 7.02 -6.35
CA ALA A 164 -9.08 7.05 -5.35
C ALA A 164 -9.59 7.07 -3.89
N THR A 165 -10.82 7.53 -3.66
CA THR A 165 -11.39 7.65 -2.31
C THR A 165 -12.15 6.39 -1.87
N GLY A 166 -12.13 5.33 -2.68
CA GLY A 166 -12.88 4.09 -2.44
C GLY A 166 -14.38 4.21 -2.71
N ALA A 167 -14.83 5.34 -3.27
CA ALA A 167 -16.19 5.52 -3.75
C ALA A 167 -16.33 5.06 -5.21
N ALA A 168 -17.55 4.73 -5.63
CA ALA A 168 -17.85 4.26 -6.96
C ALA A 168 -17.40 5.26 -8.03
N TYR A 169 -16.74 4.74 -9.06
CA TYR A 169 -16.49 5.47 -10.29
C TYR A 169 -17.70 5.29 -11.21
N ALA A 170 -18.39 6.39 -11.53
CA ALA A 170 -19.59 6.35 -12.37
C ALA A 170 -19.30 5.67 -13.72
N GLY A 171 -20.03 4.59 -14.02
CA GLY A 171 -19.87 3.80 -15.25
C GLY A 171 -18.61 2.95 -15.29
N GLY A 172 -17.97 2.70 -14.14
CA GLY A 172 -16.75 1.88 -14.01
C GLY A 172 -16.98 0.49 -13.41
N ASP A 173 -18.22 0.04 -13.23
CA ASP A 173 -18.56 -1.18 -12.50
C ASP A 173 -19.00 -2.35 -13.40
N CYS A 174 -18.87 -2.25 -14.72
CA CYS A 174 -19.24 -3.31 -15.67
C CYS A 174 -20.68 -3.85 -15.46
N SER A 175 -21.64 -2.94 -15.33
CA SER A 175 -23.05 -3.24 -15.05
C SER A 175 -23.22 -3.98 -13.73
N GLY A 176 -22.59 -3.46 -12.67
CA GLY A 176 -22.57 -4.10 -11.35
C GLY A 176 -21.91 -5.48 -11.36
N TRP A 177 -20.84 -5.65 -12.14
CA TRP A 177 -20.03 -6.87 -12.23
C TRP A 177 -20.77 -8.08 -12.80
N THR A 178 -21.71 -7.82 -13.70
CA THR A 178 -22.51 -8.85 -14.41
C THR A 178 -22.25 -8.90 -15.91
N SER A 179 -21.52 -7.91 -16.46
CA SER A 179 -21.13 -7.84 -17.87
C SER A 179 -19.65 -8.17 -18.02
N GLY A 180 -19.33 -9.02 -19.00
CA GLY A 180 -17.96 -9.38 -19.40
C GLY A 180 -17.60 -8.96 -20.83
N SER A 181 -18.29 -7.97 -21.40
CA SER A 181 -18.12 -7.64 -22.82
C SER A 181 -18.40 -6.18 -23.18
N ALA A 182 -19.47 -5.58 -22.64
CA ALA A 182 -19.85 -4.21 -22.95
C ALA A 182 -19.56 -3.28 -21.77
N GLY A 183 -18.99 -2.11 -22.07
CA GLY A 183 -18.69 -1.05 -21.11
C GLY A 183 -17.23 -0.98 -20.70
N ASN A 184 -16.95 -0.07 -19.77
CA ASN A 184 -15.64 0.12 -19.17
C ASN A 184 -15.70 -0.23 -17.68
N GLY A 185 -14.67 -0.90 -17.19
CA GLY A 185 -14.39 -1.07 -15.77
C GLY A 185 -13.37 -0.03 -15.32
N ARG A 186 -13.45 0.39 -14.06
CA ARG A 186 -12.34 1.07 -13.37
C ARG A 186 -11.45 0.00 -12.76
N TYR A 187 -10.15 0.15 -12.99
CA TYR A 187 -9.14 -0.82 -12.57
C TYR A 187 -8.08 -0.16 -11.69
N GLY A 188 -7.45 -1.00 -10.88
CA GLY A 188 -6.19 -0.74 -10.20
C GLY A 188 -5.05 -1.61 -10.73
N LEU A 189 -3.89 -1.55 -10.08
CA LEU A 189 -2.71 -2.35 -10.42
C LEU A 189 -2.14 -3.04 -9.19
N THR A 190 -1.76 -4.32 -9.33
CA THR A 190 -1.15 -5.08 -8.22
C THR A 190 0.19 -4.53 -7.77
N ALA A 191 0.97 -3.95 -8.69
CA ALA A 191 2.32 -3.45 -8.47
C ALA A 191 2.39 -1.92 -8.32
N ALA A 192 1.37 -1.31 -7.69
CA ALA A 192 1.32 0.14 -7.52
C ALA A 192 1.00 0.56 -6.07
N GLY A 193 1.51 1.73 -5.69
CA GLY A 193 1.13 2.47 -4.49
C GLY A 193 0.26 3.68 -4.82
N GLY A 194 0.19 4.65 -3.89
CA GLY A 194 -0.60 5.87 -4.04
C GLY A 194 -2.09 5.55 -4.27
N PHE A 195 -2.69 6.07 -5.33
CA PHE A 195 -4.08 5.70 -5.73
C PHE A 195 -4.15 4.69 -6.87
N TRP A 196 -3.03 4.37 -7.53
CA TRP A 196 -3.01 3.48 -8.70
C TRP A 196 -3.35 2.03 -8.36
N TRP A 197 -3.20 1.61 -7.11
CA TRP A 197 -3.66 0.29 -6.66
C TRP A 197 -5.17 0.11 -6.79
N THR A 198 -5.96 1.19 -6.69
CA THR A 198 -7.44 1.15 -6.80
C THR A 198 -7.96 1.79 -8.09
N SER A 199 -7.27 2.78 -8.64
CA SER A 199 -7.82 3.70 -9.64
C SER A 199 -6.76 4.15 -10.65
N SER A 200 -6.07 3.20 -11.28
CA SER A 200 -5.05 3.46 -12.30
C SER A 200 -5.65 3.93 -13.63
N GLY A 201 -6.85 3.45 -13.99
CA GLY A 201 -7.47 3.81 -15.26
C GLY A 201 -8.75 3.05 -15.60
N LEU A 202 -9.27 3.31 -16.79
CA LEU A 202 -10.39 2.56 -17.36
C LEU A 202 -9.87 1.46 -18.29
N GLY A 203 -10.53 0.31 -18.25
CA GLY A 203 -10.29 -0.81 -19.16
C GLY A 203 -11.60 -1.38 -19.66
N SER A 204 -11.56 -2.23 -20.69
CA SER A 204 -12.77 -2.89 -21.19
C SER A 204 -13.33 -3.87 -20.16
N CYS A 205 -14.65 -4.01 -20.06
CA CYS A 205 -15.28 -5.11 -19.32
C CYS A 205 -15.04 -6.49 -19.97
N GLY A 206 -14.49 -6.55 -21.18
CA GLY A 206 -14.00 -7.81 -21.77
C GLY A 206 -12.66 -8.30 -21.20
N ALA A 207 -11.98 -7.49 -20.38
CA ALA A 207 -10.68 -7.83 -19.85
C ALA A 207 -10.79 -8.80 -18.66
N SER A 208 -9.75 -9.62 -18.50
CA SER A 208 -9.56 -10.44 -17.30
C SER A 208 -8.78 -9.63 -16.25
N GLY A 209 -9.17 -9.75 -14.99
CA GLY A 209 -8.50 -9.10 -13.86
C GLY A 209 -8.60 -9.92 -12.59
N ARG A 210 -7.90 -9.47 -11.55
CA ARG A 210 -7.90 -10.09 -10.21
C ARG A 210 -8.79 -9.30 -9.26
N LEU A 211 -9.27 -9.94 -8.20
CA LEU A 211 -9.95 -9.23 -7.11
C LEU A 211 -8.96 -8.92 -6.00
N LEU A 212 -9.28 -7.87 -5.24
CA LEU A 212 -8.60 -7.51 -4.02
C LEU A 212 -9.55 -7.82 -2.86
N CYS A 213 -9.11 -8.64 -1.93
CA CYS A 213 -9.93 -9.21 -0.87
C CYS A 213 -9.46 -8.67 0.48
N PHE A 214 -10.37 -8.08 1.24
CA PHE A 214 -10.10 -7.52 2.57
C PHE A 214 -10.98 -8.19 3.60
N GLU A 215 -10.39 -8.58 4.71
CA GLU A 215 -11.15 -8.86 5.92
C GLU A 215 -11.79 -7.56 6.42
N SER A 216 -13.11 -7.53 6.55
CA SER A 216 -13.85 -6.32 6.86
C SER A 216 -13.79 -5.90 8.33
N GLY A 217 -14.04 -4.61 8.57
CA GLY A 217 -14.11 -3.98 9.89
C GLY A 217 -12.73 -3.63 10.49
N SER A 218 -12.74 -3.28 11.79
CA SER A 218 -11.52 -2.91 12.52
C SER A 218 -10.82 -4.13 13.13
N GLY A 219 -9.49 -4.06 13.27
CA GLY A 219 -8.69 -5.07 13.97
C GLY A 219 -7.58 -4.46 14.84
N ASP A 220 -6.75 -5.33 15.41
CA ASP A 220 -5.59 -4.93 16.22
C ASP A 220 -4.57 -4.15 15.39
N ALA A 221 -3.76 -3.34 16.08
CA ALA A 221 -2.67 -2.58 15.47
C ALA A 221 -1.68 -3.48 14.73
N LEU A 222 -1.13 -2.97 13.62
CA LEU A 222 -0.08 -3.65 12.87
C LEU A 222 1.15 -3.92 13.75
N PRO A 223 1.80 -5.09 13.61
CA PRO A 223 3.11 -5.33 14.24
C PRO A 223 4.12 -4.32 13.72
N ALA A 224 5.06 -3.87 14.55
CA ALA A 224 6.07 -2.90 14.13
C ALA A 224 6.80 -3.33 12.85
N TRP A 225 6.82 -2.46 11.83
CA TRP A 225 7.42 -2.70 10.52
C TRP A 225 8.62 -1.80 10.21
N GLU A 226 8.86 -0.77 11.02
CA GLU A 226 9.94 0.18 10.78
C GLU A 226 11.31 -0.50 10.94
N GLY A 227 12.06 -0.61 9.84
CA GLY A 227 13.42 -1.13 9.84
C GLY A 227 14.49 -0.03 9.88
N PRO A 228 15.75 -0.33 10.25
CA PRO A 228 16.87 0.59 10.01
C PRO A 228 17.07 0.77 8.50
N GLY A 229 17.53 1.95 8.07
CA GLY A 229 17.80 2.22 6.66
C GLY A 229 18.05 3.69 6.37
N LEU A 230 18.68 3.93 5.23
CA LEU A 230 18.91 5.25 4.65
C LEU A 230 17.58 5.83 4.19
N LEU A 231 17.37 7.13 4.37
CA LEU A 231 16.14 7.76 3.94
C LEU A 231 16.13 7.97 2.43
N ALA A 232 14.99 7.70 1.82
CA ALA A 232 14.64 8.11 0.47
C ALA A 232 13.26 8.77 0.47
N PHE A 233 13.09 9.84 -0.31
CA PHE A 233 11.82 10.55 -0.43
C PHE A 233 11.64 11.12 -1.84
N VAL A 234 10.42 11.54 -2.15
CA VAL A 234 10.11 12.33 -3.34
C VAL A 234 9.91 13.79 -2.95
N THR A 235 10.45 14.76 -3.70
CA THR A 235 10.36 16.18 -3.33
C THR A 235 8.92 16.65 -3.18
N SER A 236 8.62 17.50 -2.19
CA SER A 236 7.29 18.11 -2.03
C SER A 236 6.93 19.11 -3.12
N VAL A 237 7.94 19.74 -3.71
CA VAL A 237 7.81 20.69 -4.81
C VAL A 237 7.97 20.00 -6.17
N THR A 238 7.49 20.67 -7.21
CA THR A 238 7.64 20.30 -8.62
C THR A 238 8.17 21.48 -9.40
N GLY A 239 8.92 21.23 -10.46
CA GLY A 239 9.38 22.27 -11.37
C GLY A 239 9.86 21.72 -12.70
N PRO A 240 10.30 22.60 -13.62
CA PRO A 240 10.75 22.21 -14.95
C PRO A 240 12.12 21.50 -14.90
N GLY A 241 12.55 20.95 -16.04
CA GLY A 241 13.84 20.30 -16.22
C GLY A 241 15.07 21.21 -16.12
N ASP A 242 14.90 22.53 -16.11
CA ASP A 242 15.94 23.46 -15.67
C ASP A 242 15.94 23.53 -14.14
N LEU A 243 16.69 22.62 -13.52
CA LEU A 243 16.68 22.46 -12.07
C LEU A 243 17.28 23.68 -11.34
N GLY A 244 18.15 24.45 -12.00
CA GLY A 244 18.69 25.69 -11.43
C GLY A 244 17.64 26.80 -11.28
N SER A 245 16.49 26.68 -11.95
CA SER A 245 15.38 27.63 -11.81
C SER A 245 14.53 27.40 -10.55
N TRP A 246 14.71 26.28 -9.87
CA TRP A 246 13.95 25.95 -8.66
C TRP A 246 14.51 26.77 -7.49
N PRO A 247 13.66 27.40 -6.65
CA PRO A 247 14.13 28.19 -5.51
C PRO A 247 15.09 27.42 -4.59
N GLU A 248 14.84 26.12 -4.40
CA GLU A 248 15.59 25.23 -3.52
C GLU A 248 17.00 24.92 -4.05
N ALA A 249 17.28 25.12 -5.34
CA ALA A 249 18.59 24.91 -5.93
C ALA A 249 19.61 25.99 -5.52
N GLY A 250 19.15 27.15 -5.05
CA GLY A 250 20.01 28.29 -4.75
C GLY A 250 20.74 28.79 -6.01
N SER A 251 22.07 28.71 -6.02
CA SER A 251 22.89 29.07 -7.19
C SER A 251 23.42 27.87 -7.97
N ALA A 252 23.05 26.65 -7.58
CA ALA A 252 23.47 25.44 -8.27
C ALA A 252 22.76 25.31 -9.62
N VAL A 253 23.39 24.61 -10.56
CA VAL A 253 22.86 24.39 -11.92
C VAL A 253 23.03 22.92 -12.32
N GLY A 254 22.21 22.50 -13.28
CA GLY A 254 22.27 21.15 -13.84
C GLY A 254 22.17 20.06 -12.79
N LEU A 255 23.07 19.08 -12.85
CA LEU A 255 23.02 17.93 -11.95
C LEU A 255 23.19 18.28 -10.46
N ALA A 256 24.02 19.28 -10.16
CA ALA A 256 24.26 19.76 -8.80
C ALA A 256 23.05 20.51 -8.24
N ALA A 257 22.22 21.12 -9.10
CA ALA A 257 20.95 21.72 -8.67
C ALA A 257 19.99 20.67 -8.13
N GLY A 258 19.91 19.48 -8.76
CA GLY A 258 19.11 18.37 -8.26
C GLY A 258 19.50 17.96 -6.82
N ASP A 259 20.80 17.86 -6.55
CA ASP A 259 21.30 17.55 -5.20
C ASP A 259 20.97 18.68 -4.21
N ALA A 260 21.20 19.94 -4.60
CA ALA A 260 20.90 21.11 -3.77
C ALA A 260 19.41 21.18 -3.38
N ILE A 261 18.50 20.88 -4.32
CA ILE A 261 17.06 20.78 -4.06
C ILE A 261 16.79 19.72 -2.99
N CYS A 262 17.30 18.51 -3.17
CA CYS A 262 17.14 17.43 -2.19
C CYS A 262 17.67 17.81 -0.80
N GLN A 263 18.85 18.42 -0.73
CA GLN A 263 19.51 18.83 0.52
C GLN A 263 18.75 19.97 1.21
N SER A 264 18.24 20.94 0.45
CA SER A 264 17.46 22.08 0.95
C SER A 264 16.14 21.62 1.56
N LEU A 265 15.41 20.74 0.87
CA LEU A 265 14.17 20.17 1.35
C LEU A 265 14.39 19.28 2.59
N ALA A 266 15.43 18.43 2.56
CA ALA A 266 15.82 17.63 3.72
C ALA A 266 16.20 18.51 4.93
N THR A 267 16.89 19.64 4.71
CA THR A 267 17.23 20.61 5.76
C THR A 267 15.97 21.24 6.35
N THR A 268 15.04 21.66 5.48
CA THR A 268 13.78 22.31 5.87
C THR A 268 12.89 21.35 6.67
N ALA A 269 12.85 20.08 6.30
CA ALA A 269 12.15 19.03 7.02
C ALA A 269 12.87 18.53 8.29
N GLY A 270 14.07 19.05 8.60
CA GLY A 270 14.84 18.63 9.77
C GLY A 270 15.36 17.20 9.70
N LEU A 271 15.59 16.66 8.49
CA LEU A 271 16.13 15.33 8.31
C LEU A 271 17.62 15.29 8.70
N ALA A 272 18.07 14.16 9.23
CA ALA A 272 19.46 13.95 9.60
C ALA A 272 20.36 13.93 8.37
N ALA A 273 21.58 14.46 8.51
CA ALA A 273 22.59 14.53 7.46
C ALA A 273 22.03 15.02 6.10
N PRO A 274 21.36 16.19 6.04
CA PRO A 274 20.66 16.64 4.83
C PRO A 274 21.62 16.81 3.65
N GLN A 275 22.90 17.10 3.92
CA GLN A 275 23.98 17.20 2.92
C GLN A 275 24.37 15.86 2.27
N SER A 276 23.85 14.73 2.77
CA SER A 276 24.10 13.39 2.21
C SER A 276 23.12 13.02 1.09
N PHE A 277 22.06 13.81 0.89
CA PHE A 277 21.06 13.49 -0.10
C PHE A 277 21.56 13.85 -1.51
N VAL A 278 21.35 12.91 -2.42
CA VAL A 278 21.57 13.08 -3.86
C VAL A 278 20.27 12.79 -4.61
N ALA A 279 20.08 13.49 -5.72
CA ALA A 279 18.96 13.23 -6.61
C ALA A 279 19.24 12.01 -7.50
N TRP A 280 18.26 11.12 -7.65
CA TRP A 280 18.31 10.04 -8.64
C TRP A 280 18.09 10.63 -10.05
N LEU A 281 19.17 11.17 -10.61
CA LEU A 281 19.18 11.77 -11.93
C LEU A 281 20.43 11.31 -12.67
N SER A 282 20.25 10.86 -13.91
CA SER A 282 21.35 10.65 -14.84
C SER A 282 21.57 11.89 -15.69
N THR A 283 22.76 12.03 -16.25
CA THR A 283 23.04 12.89 -17.41
C THR A 283 23.67 12.05 -18.52
N ALA A 284 23.92 12.65 -19.68
CA ALA A 284 24.66 11.98 -20.77
C ALA A 284 26.01 11.34 -20.37
N SER A 285 26.61 11.72 -19.24
CA SER A 285 27.90 11.17 -18.77
C SER A 285 27.88 10.63 -17.33
N VAL A 286 26.75 10.69 -16.63
CA VAL A 286 26.62 10.25 -15.24
C VAL A 286 25.39 9.37 -15.11
N ASP A 287 25.58 8.13 -14.66
CA ASP A 287 24.47 7.23 -14.36
C ASP A 287 23.95 7.47 -12.94
N ALA A 288 22.62 7.52 -12.77
CA ALA A 288 21.98 7.76 -11.48
C ALA A 288 22.41 6.73 -10.42
N VAL A 289 22.57 5.46 -10.81
CA VAL A 289 23.00 4.39 -9.89
C VAL A 289 24.40 4.63 -9.33
N ASP A 290 25.31 5.21 -10.11
CA ASP A 290 26.70 5.43 -9.72
C ASP A 290 26.84 6.62 -8.75
N ARG A 291 25.78 7.41 -8.58
CA ARG A 291 25.70 8.51 -7.58
C ARG A 291 25.39 8.02 -6.18
N LEU A 292 24.85 6.80 -6.05
CA LEU A 292 24.65 6.16 -4.75
C LEU A 292 25.96 5.55 -4.28
N SER A 293 26.61 6.21 -3.32
CA SER A 293 27.85 5.75 -2.70
C SER A 293 27.61 4.75 -1.57
N ALA A 294 26.42 4.76 -0.98
CA ALA A 294 25.98 3.72 -0.06
C ALA A 294 25.33 2.54 -0.80
N ASP A 295 25.33 1.37 -0.17
CA ASP A 295 24.69 0.15 -0.70
C ASP A 295 23.30 -0.12 -0.10
N GLY A 296 22.72 0.81 0.66
CA GLY A 296 21.42 0.64 1.31
C GLY A 296 21.50 -0.05 2.68
N PRO A 297 20.36 -0.55 3.22
CA PRO A 297 19.01 -0.49 2.65
C PRO A 297 18.44 0.94 2.63
N TRP A 298 17.51 1.23 1.72
CA TRP A 298 16.74 2.47 1.71
C TRP A 298 15.31 2.25 2.16
N LYS A 299 14.77 3.24 2.86
CA LYS A 299 13.40 3.29 3.36
C LYS A 299 12.81 4.69 3.20
N ARG A 300 11.49 4.75 3.16
CA ARG A 300 10.71 5.98 3.23
C ARG A 300 10.72 6.56 4.65
N LEU A 301 10.19 7.77 4.80
CA LEU A 301 10.08 8.43 6.11
C LEU A 301 9.08 7.75 7.05
N ASP A 302 8.12 6.99 6.51
CA ASP A 302 7.17 6.16 7.26
C ASP A 302 7.73 4.76 7.61
N GLY A 303 9.05 4.58 7.45
CA GLY A 303 9.77 3.37 7.83
C GLY A 303 9.65 2.20 6.85
N VAL A 304 8.88 2.33 5.77
CA VAL A 304 8.69 1.28 4.77
C VAL A 304 9.92 1.14 3.87
N GLU A 305 10.41 -0.09 3.70
CA GLU A 305 11.55 -0.40 2.83
C GLU A 305 11.25 -0.10 1.35
N ILE A 306 12.18 0.60 0.70
CA ILE A 306 12.22 0.84 -0.75
C ILE A 306 13.10 -0.17 -1.45
N ALA A 307 14.27 -0.49 -0.89
CA ALA A 307 15.20 -1.46 -1.47
C ALA A 307 16.17 -1.97 -0.41
N ALA A 308 16.40 -3.28 -0.38
CA ALA A 308 17.34 -3.91 0.53
C ALA A 308 18.81 -3.53 0.25
N ASN A 309 19.14 -3.26 -1.02
CA ASN A 309 20.45 -2.78 -1.43
C ASN A 309 20.41 -2.07 -2.79
N ARG A 310 21.56 -1.56 -3.26
CA ARG A 310 21.61 -0.79 -4.51
C ARG A 310 21.20 -1.61 -5.72
N ALA A 311 21.54 -2.90 -5.75
CA ALA A 311 21.13 -3.78 -6.83
C ALA A 311 19.61 -3.99 -6.88
N ALA A 312 18.93 -3.97 -5.73
CA ALA A 312 17.47 -4.11 -5.64
C ALA A 312 16.69 -2.90 -6.19
N LEU A 313 17.36 -1.77 -6.49
CA LEU A 313 16.76 -0.65 -7.21
C LEU A 313 16.67 -0.90 -8.72
N LEU A 314 17.39 -1.90 -9.23
CA LEU A 314 17.63 -2.12 -10.66
C LEU A 314 16.84 -3.32 -11.16
N THR A 315 16.37 -3.24 -12.40
CA THR A 315 15.76 -4.38 -13.07
C THR A 315 16.12 -4.42 -14.56
N ALA A 316 16.26 -5.64 -15.08
CA ALA A 316 16.56 -5.89 -16.48
C ALA A 316 15.43 -5.45 -17.42
N SER A 317 14.22 -5.21 -16.90
CA SER A 317 13.07 -4.82 -17.70
C SER A 317 12.12 -3.92 -16.90
N PRO A 318 11.64 -2.80 -17.49
CA PRO A 318 10.74 -1.88 -16.80
C PRO A 318 9.40 -2.49 -16.40
N PHE A 319 9.03 -3.64 -17.01
CA PHE A 319 7.79 -4.35 -16.74
C PHE A 319 7.84 -5.21 -15.46
N LEU A 320 9.04 -5.53 -14.96
CA LEU A 320 9.20 -6.40 -13.80
C LEU A 320 9.08 -5.62 -12.50
N GLN A 321 8.44 -6.22 -11.50
CA GLN A 321 8.43 -5.69 -10.15
C GLN A 321 9.87 -5.59 -9.62
N THR A 322 10.21 -4.42 -9.10
CA THR A 322 11.58 -4.07 -8.69
C THR A 322 11.61 -3.72 -7.21
N LEU A 323 10.68 -2.87 -6.78
CA LEU A 323 10.64 -2.33 -5.43
C LEU A 323 9.60 -3.07 -4.56
N PRO A 324 9.90 -3.36 -3.29
CA PRO A 324 8.90 -3.79 -2.30
C PRO A 324 7.81 -2.75 -1.99
N SER A 325 8.04 -1.46 -2.25
CA SER A 325 7.06 -0.39 -2.07
C SER A 325 7.35 0.80 -3.00
N ALA A 326 6.36 1.67 -3.20
CA ALA A 326 6.47 2.83 -4.08
C ALA A 326 7.08 4.05 -3.37
N LEU A 327 7.84 4.90 -4.08
CA LEU A 327 8.45 6.12 -3.54
C LEU A 327 7.47 7.31 -3.52
N VAL A 328 6.37 7.15 -2.77
CA VAL A 328 5.27 8.14 -2.72
C VAL A 328 5.35 9.12 -1.53
N VAL A 329 6.33 8.98 -0.64
CA VAL A 329 6.41 9.78 0.60
C VAL A 329 7.36 10.95 0.43
N LYS A 330 6.89 12.15 0.79
CA LYS A 330 7.66 13.40 0.75
C LYS A 330 8.59 13.54 1.95
N GLU A 331 9.49 14.51 1.90
CA GLU A 331 10.38 14.86 3.02
C GLU A 331 9.64 15.30 4.29
N ASP A 332 8.38 15.71 4.17
CA ASP A 332 7.50 16.06 5.30
C ASP A 332 6.70 14.87 5.85
N GLY A 333 6.88 13.67 5.29
CA GLY A 333 6.19 12.44 5.69
C GLY A 333 4.80 12.26 5.06
N THR A 334 4.28 13.22 4.32
CA THR A 334 2.98 13.08 3.64
C THR A 334 3.13 12.44 2.26
N TYR A 335 2.07 11.79 1.79
CA TYR A 335 2.09 11.02 0.55
C TYR A 335 1.71 11.86 -0.65
N VAL A 336 2.15 11.42 -1.82
CA VAL A 336 1.83 12.06 -3.09
C VAL A 336 1.86 11.06 -4.25
N GLY A 337 1.00 11.29 -5.24
CA GLY A 337 1.12 10.70 -6.57
C GLY A 337 1.56 11.77 -7.56
N GLN A 338 2.51 11.45 -8.45
CA GLN A 338 2.94 12.26 -9.60
C GLN A 338 4.04 11.49 -10.36
N ASN A 339 4.68 12.16 -11.32
CA ASN A 339 5.91 11.69 -11.95
C ASN A 339 7.15 12.41 -11.38
N ALA A 340 8.31 11.80 -11.54
CA ALA A 340 9.59 12.37 -11.18
C ALA A 340 10.59 12.28 -12.35
N TYR A 341 11.38 13.34 -12.54
CA TYR A 341 12.47 13.33 -13.50
C TYR A 341 13.56 12.32 -13.09
N THR A 342 14.14 11.64 -14.07
CA THR A 342 15.21 10.65 -13.82
C THR A 342 16.32 10.68 -14.85
N GLY A 343 16.02 10.91 -16.13
CA GLY A 343 16.98 10.72 -17.23
C GLY A 343 17.55 9.30 -17.32
N SER A 344 16.88 8.32 -16.71
CA SER A 344 17.47 7.02 -16.40
C SER A 344 16.62 5.86 -16.94
N THR A 345 17.29 4.77 -17.31
CA THR A 345 16.69 3.46 -17.60
C THR A 345 16.34 2.70 -16.32
N SER A 346 15.71 1.53 -16.43
CA SER A 346 15.44 0.63 -15.31
C SER A 346 16.71 0.02 -14.67
N LEU A 347 17.87 0.20 -15.31
CA LEU A 347 19.19 -0.16 -14.78
C LEU A 347 19.90 1.04 -14.14
N GLY A 348 19.23 2.18 -14.00
CA GLY A 348 19.81 3.42 -13.46
C GLY A 348 20.87 4.04 -14.37
N ARG A 349 20.90 3.63 -15.65
CA ARG A 349 21.81 4.15 -16.68
C ARG A 349 21.18 5.29 -17.46
N ALA A 350 21.97 6.25 -17.92
CA ALA A 350 21.52 7.41 -18.67
C ALA A 350 20.78 7.03 -19.97
N THR A 351 19.70 7.75 -20.26
CA THR A 351 18.95 7.66 -21.53
C THR A 351 19.29 8.77 -22.52
N LEU A 352 20.20 9.69 -22.19
CA LEU A 352 20.48 10.97 -22.87
C LEU A 352 19.37 12.02 -22.77
N GLU A 353 18.17 11.61 -22.35
CA GLU A 353 16.99 12.46 -22.28
C GLU A 353 16.95 13.07 -20.88
N ASP A 354 17.77 14.09 -20.69
CA ASP A 354 18.12 14.69 -19.40
C ASP A 354 17.93 16.22 -19.38
N CYS A 355 17.09 16.77 -20.27
CA CYS A 355 16.89 18.21 -20.39
C CYS A 355 18.19 19.02 -20.62
N ASN A 356 19.07 18.51 -21.48
CA ASN A 356 20.39 19.07 -21.77
C ASN A 356 21.27 19.17 -20.51
N GLY A 357 21.34 18.10 -19.72
CA GLY A 357 22.04 18.08 -18.44
C GLY A 357 21.34 18.89 -17.35
N TRP A 358 20.01 18.94 -17.40
CA TRP A 358 19.11 19.57 -16.43
C TRP A 358 19.21 21.11 -16.38
N THR A 359 19.43 21.73 -17.54
CA THR A 359 19.52 23.19 -17.69
C THR A 359 18.52 23.76 -18.70
N SER A 360 17.57 22.95 -19.16
CA SER A 360 16.54 23.36 -20.12
C SER A 360 15.16 23.21 -19.53
N ALA A 361 14.36 24.27 -19.60
CA ALA A 361 12.91 24.24 -19.35
C ALA A 361 12.11 24.27 -20.67
N SER A 362 12.75 23.99 -21.81
CA SER A 362 12.13 24.10 -23.12
C SER A 362 11.13 22.99 -23.37
N ALA A 363 10.01 23.33 -24.01
CA ALA A 363 9.05 22.35 -24.50
C ALA A 363 9.56 21.54 -25.71
N GLY A 364 10.68 21.96 -26.34
CA GLY A 364 11.31 21.27 -27.46
C GLY A 364 12.46 20.34 -27.08
N THR A 365 12.71 20.18 -25.78
CA THR A 365 13.67 19.22 -25.24
C THR A 365 12.94 18.28 -24.30
N ASP A 366 13.40 17.05 -24.26
CA ASP A 366 12.71 15.97 -23.56
C ASP A 366 13.54 15.42 -22.41
N ALA A 367 12.85 14.81 -21.45
CA ALA A 367 13.44 14.02 -20.40
C ALA A 367 12.74 12.66 -20.23
N THR A 368 13.54 11.69 -19.81
CA THR A 368 13.03 10.46 -19.22
C THR A 368 12.60 10.72 -17.78
N TYR A 369 11.48 10.12 -17.40
CA TYR A 369 10.87 10.22 -16.09
C TYR A 369 10.43 8.85 -15.60
N GLY A 370 10.01 8.76 -14.34
CA GLY A 370 9.30 7.60 -13.81
C GLY A 370 8.08 8.01 -12.98
N SER A 371 7.27 7.03 -12.59
CA SER A 371 6.10 7.25 -11.73
C SER A 371 6.43 6.94 -10.28
N VAL A 372 6.14 7.88 -9.39
CA VAL A 372 6.41 7.75 -7.94
C VAL A 372 5.55 6.66 -7.29
N GLN A 373 4.48 6.25 -7.98
CA GLN A 373 3.50 5.26 -7.53
C GLN A 373 3.78 3.85 -8.06
N ASP A 374 4.71 3.67 -9.00
CA ASP A 374 4.99 2.36 -9.58
C ASP A 374 6.08 1.62 -8.78
N THR A 375 5.92 0.31 -8.63
CA THR A 375 6.94 -0.55 -7.98
C THR A 375 7.71 -1.41 -8.97
N ARG A 376 7.34 -1.38 -10.25
CA ARG A 376 8.14 -1.96 -11.33
C ARG A 376 9.24 -1.01 -11.74
N GLY A 377 10.09 -1.41 -12.70
CA GLY A 377 11.13 -0.52 -13.23
C GLY A 377 10.60 0.80 -13.82
N TYR A 378 9.28 0.91 -14.05
CA TYR A 378 8.58 2.15 -14.32
C TYR A 378 8.71 3.26 -13.26
N TRP A 379 9.17 2.91 -12.05
CA TRP A 379 9.48 3.89 -11.02
C TRP A 379 10.57 4.87 -11.47
N THR A 380 11.53 4.40 -12.27
CA THR A 380 12.63 5.22 -12.78
C THR A 380 12.57 5.51 -14.29
N THR A 381 11.79 4.77 -15.07
CA THR A 381 11.73 4.96 -16.53
C THR A 381 10.36 4.72 -17.12
N SER A 382 9.82 5.65 -17.89
CA SER A 382 8.64 5.45 -18.73
C SER A 382 9.08 4.81 -20.05
N ALA A 383 8.95 3.48 -20.17
CA ALA A 383 9.52 2.63 -21.24
C ALA A 383 9.34 3.08 -22.72
N SER A 384 8.55 4.11 -23.02
CA SER A 384 8.38 4.67 -24.37
C SER A 384 7.86 6.11 -24.41
N GLN A 385 7.70 6.78 -23.27
CA GLN A 385 7.14 8.13 -23.21
C GLN A 385 8.19 9.06 -22.64
N LEU A 386 8.51 10.12 -23.39
CA LEU A 386 9.30 11.22 -22.89
C LEU A 386 8.35 12.34 -22.45
N VAL A 387 8.85 13.20 -21.57
CA VAL A 387 8.14 14.41 -21.19
C VAL A 387 8.95 15.63 -21.59
N ALA A 388 8.26 16.67 -22.03
CA ALA A 388 8.85 17.97 -22.26
C ALA A 388 9.49 18.52 -20.97
N CYS A 389 10.65 19.14 -21.10
CA CYS A 389 11.35 19.75 -19.97
C CYS A 389 10.64 20.97 -19.37
N SER A 390 9.61 21.50 -20.03
CA SER A 390 8.73 22.51 -19.48
C SER A 390 7.73 21.96 -18.45
N SER A 391 7.58 20.63 -18.34
CA SER A 391 6.59 20.01 -17.45
C SER A 391 7.02 20.04 -15.98
N PRO A 392 6.11 20.33 -15.03
CA PRO A 392 6.47 20.40 -13.61
C PRO A 392 6.48 19.01 -12.98
N TYR A 393 7.65 18.39 -12.81
CA TYR A 393 7.82 17.04 -12.24
C TYR A 393 8.60 17.11 -10.92
N ARG A 394 8.58 16.01 -10.14
CA ARG A 394 9.30 15.88 -8.86
C ARG A 394 10.72 15.33 -9.06
N LEU A 395 11.50 15.24 -7.98
CA LEU A 395 12.75 14.48 -7.93
C LEU A 395 12.65 13.37 -6.88
N TYR A 396 13.38 12.26 -7.08
CA TYR A 396 13.67 11.31 -6.01
C TYR A 396 14.99 11.70 -5.34
N CYS A 397 14.99 11.71 -4.01
CA CYS A 397 16.13 12.05 -3.18
C CYS A 397 16.54 10.86 -2.34
N PHE A 398 17.78 10.41 -2.46
CA PHE A 398 18.34 9.27 -1.72
C PHE A 398 19.49 9.74 -0.83
N SER A 399 19.48 9.34 0.44
CA SER A 399 20.60 9.58 1.33
C SER A 399 21.74 8.59 1.05
N ASN A 400 22.97 9.11 1.03
CA ASN A 400 24.21 8.34 0.97
C ASN A 400 24.85 8.11 2.36
N LEU A 401 24.28 8.63 3.44
CA LEU A 401 24.81 8.44 4.79
C LEU A 401 23.67 8.21 5.79
N GLY A 402 23.73 7.09 6.49
CA GLY A 402 22.78 6.81 7.56
C GLY A 402 23.04 7.79 8.71
N GLY A 403 21.98 8.45 9.18
CA GLY A 403 22.02 9.06 10.50
C GLY A 403 22.39 7.97 11.51
N ILE A 404 23.53 8.14 12.18
CA ILE A 404 24.12 7.14 13.09
C ILE A 404 23.20 6.87 14.31
N PHE A 405 22.12 7.65 14.47
CA PHE A 405 21.14 7.57 15.54
C PHE A 405 19.73 7.88 15.00
N ARG A 406 19.00 6.86 14.54
CA ARG A 406 17.54 6.89 14.33
C ARG A 406 16.97 5.50 14.63
N ASP A 407 17.07 5.11 15.90
CA ASP A 407 16.49 3.91 16.51
C ASP A 407 15.13 4.18 17.21
N GLY A 408 14.45 5.28 16.86
CA GLY A 408 13.12 5.62 17.37
C GLY A 408 13.14 6.58 18.57
N PHE A 409 14.13 7.46 18.67
CA PHE A 409 14.14 8.52 19.70
C PHE A 409 13.06 9.58 19.49
N GLU A 410 12.52 9.69 18.28
CA GLU A 410 11.58 10.73 17.86
C GLU A 410 10.13 10.46 18.30
N SER A 411 9.77 9.22 18.63
CA SER A 411 8.43 8.89 19.17
C SER A 411 8.31 9.14 20.67
N GLY A 412 9.42 9.47 21.35
CA GLY A 412 9.46 9.60 22.81
C GLY A 412 9.25 8.28 23.57
N ASP A 413 9.20 7.14 22.88
CA ASP A 413 8.96 5.84 23.48
C ASP A 413 10.23 5.29 24.17
N ARG A 414 10.29 5.50 25.49
CA ARG A 414 11.38 5.03 26.36
C ARG A 414 11.30 3.53 26.67
N ALA A 415 10.25 2.80 26.28
CA ALA A 415 10.15 1.36 26.56
C ALA A 415 11.27 0.55 25.88
N ARG A 416 11.80 1.07 24.77
CA ARG A 416 12.91 0.48 24.01
C ARG A 416 14.27 0.59 24.72
N TRP A 417 14.37 1.31 25.84
CA TRP A 417 15.63 1.48 26.58
C TRP A 417 16.06 0.26 27.40
N SER A 418 15.19 -0.72 27.62
CA SER A 418 15.45 -1.81 28.58
C SER A 418 15.81 -3.17 27.98
N ALA A 419 15.77 -3.34 26.66
CA ALA A 419 15.94 -4.66 26.03
C ALA A 419 17.32 -4.93 25.42
N SER A 420 18.25 -3.97 25.46
CA SER A 420 19.55 -4.14 24.80
C SER A 420 20.69 -3.41 25.52
N VAL A 421 21.06 -3.96 26.68
CA VAL A 421 22.45 -3.94 27.16
C VAL A 421 22.79 -5.38 27.59
N PRO A 422 23.95 -5.94 27.22
CA PRO A 422 24.39 -7.25 27.70
C PRO A 422 24.39 -7.41 29.22
#